data_AF-A0A382XLJ2-F1
#
_entry.id   AF-A0A382XLJ2-F1
#
_cell.length_a   1.000
_cell.length_b   1.000
_cell.length_c   1.000
_cell.angle_alpha   90.00
_cell.angle_beta   90.00
_cell.angle_gamma   90.00
#
_symmetry.space_group_name_H-M   'P 1'
#
loop_
_entity.id
_entity.type
_entity.pdbx_description
1 polymer ?
#
loop_
_entity_poly.entity_id
_entity_poly.type
_entity_poly.pdbx_seq_one_letter_code
_entity_poly.pdbx_strand_id
1 'polypeptide(L)'
;MKKNLSLLSFVLLFSLITWSLINEKPDILGRLPVPTEFDINKSKRKDFKNQRKEYMHMMHRSHPDDNWEMMNMKTRNLKTDAVRQLRETLMNSKVWNPNNKYMENISRDLSGYWQERGSNNLAGRILTADIDWGNNFIYCASD
;
A
#
# COMPACT_ATOMS: atom_id res chain seq x y z
N MET A 1 -24.87 -58.28 32.55
CA MET A 1 -23.64 -57.53 32.18
C MET A 1 -23.57 -57.17 30.69
N LYS A 2 -23.72 -58.12 29.75
CA LYS A 2 -23.61 -57.85 28.29
C LYS A 2 -24.58 -56.78 27.74
N LYS A 3 -25.84 -56.74 28.20
CA LYS A 3 -26.82 -55.69 27.82
C LYS A 3 -26.39 -54.29 28.25
N ASN A 4 -25.86 -54.14 29.46
CA ASN A 4 -25.41 -52.85 29.99
C ASN A 4 -24.15 -52.35 29.26
N LEU A 5 -23.28 -53.26 28.82
CA LEU A 5 -22.09 -52.94 28.04
C LEU A 5 -22.43 -52.47 26.62
N SER A 6 -23.44 -53.09 25.99
CA SER A 6 -23.98 -52.66 24.69
C SER A 6 -24.63 -51.28 24.76
N LEU A 7 -25.35 -50.99 25.85
CA LEU A 7 -26.01 -49.70 26.05
C LEU A 7 -24.98 -48.57 26.26
N LEU A 8 -23.91 -48.86 27.01
CA LEU A 8 -22.79 -47.93 27.21
C LEU A 8 -22.04 -47.61 25.90
N SER A 9 -21.81 -48.63 25.07
CA SER A 9 -21.21 -48.46 23.74
C SER A 9 -22.05 -47.56 22.83
N PHE A 10 -23.38 -47.71 22.88
CA PHE A 10 -24.28 -46.90 22.08
C PHE A 10 -24.29 -45.43 22.51
N VAL A 11 -24.27 -45.18 23.83
CA VAL A 11 -24.20 -43.82 24.39
C VAL A 11 -22.88 -43.14 24.02
N LEU A 12 -21.75 -43.86 24.08
CA LEU A 12 -20.45 -43.35 23.65
C LEU A 12 -20.44 -42.99 22.16
N LEU A 13 -20.96 -43.86 21.31
CA LEU A 13 -21.04 -43.61 19.87
C LEU A 13 -21.92 -42.40 19.55
N PHE A 14 -23.07 -42.30 20.22
CA PHE A 14 -23.99 -41.18 20.07
C PHE A 14 -23.34 -39.86 20.52
N SER A 15 -22.62 -39.87 21.63
CA SER A 15 -21.90 -38.69 22.14
C SER A 15 -20.82 -38.19 21.16
N LEU A 16 -20.08 -39.11 20.52
CA LEU A 16 -19.08 -38.79 19.50
C LEU A 16 -19.71 -38.16 18.25
N ILE A 17 -20.84 -38.70 17.79
CA ILE A 17 -21.58 -38.16 16.64
C ILE A 17 -22.09 -36.75 16.96
N THR A 18 -22.68 -36.54 18.14
CA THR A 18 -23.16 -35.21 18.54
C THR A 18 -22.02 -34.19 18.67
N TRP A 19 -20.85 -34.61 19.15
CA TRP A 19 -19.69 -33.72 19.23
C TRP A 19 -19.18 -33.32 17.83
N SER A 20 -19.17 -34.27 16.88
CA SER A 20 -18.77 -33.98 15.50
C SER A 20 -19.71 -32.97 14.82
N LEU A 21 -21.01 -33.07 15.06
CA LEU A 21 -22.02 -32.18 14.44
C LEU A 21 -22.01 -30.76 15.05
N ILE A 22 -21.64 -30.62 16.32
CA ILE A 22 -21.56 -29.30 16.99
C ILE A 22 -20.28 -28.52 16.58
N ASN A 23 -19.25 -29.23 16.13
CA ASN A 23 -17.98 -28.62 15.71
C ASN A 23 -17.98 -28.08 14.28
N GLU A 24 -19.07 -28.23 13.52
CA GLU A 24 -19.21 -27.50 12.26
C GLU A 24 -19.24 -26.00 12.57
N LYS A 25 -18.13 -25.33 12.25
CA LYS A 25 -18.05 -23.88 12.36
C LYS A 25 -19.17 -23.31 11.50
N PRO A 26 -20.01 -22.40 12.03
CA PRO A 26 -21.07 -21.81 11.24
C PRO A 26 -20.44 -21.11 10.03
N ASP A 27 -20.85 -21.51 8.83
CA ASP A 27 -20.53 -20.77 7.61
C ASP A 27 -21.10 -19.37 7.77
N ILE A 28 -20.21 -18.38 7.89
CA ILE A 28 -20.58 -16.98 8.10
C ILE A 28 -21.14 -16.47 6.77
N LEU A 29 -22.44 -16.63 6.56
CA LEU A 29 -23.12 -16.21 5.34
C LEU A 29 -23.36 -14.69 5.41
N GLY A 30 -22.40 -13.90 4.91
CA GLY A 30 -22.52 -12.45 4.90
C GLY A 30 -21.22 -11.71 4.59
N ARG A 31 -21.33 -10.40 4.38
CA ARG A 31 -20.16 -9.53 4.21
C ARG A 31 -19.47 -9.39 5.57
N LEU A 32 -18.21 -9.83 5.66
CA LEU A 32 -17.39 -9.59 6.86
C LEU A 32 -17.41 -8.10 7.20
N PRO A 33 -17.52 -7.71 8.49
CA PRO A 33 -17.44 -6.32 8.87
C PRO A 33 -16.10 -5.75 8.40
N VAL A 34 -16.11 -4.51 7.90
CA VAL A 34 -14.88 -3.82 7.52
C VAL A 34 -13.94 -3.86 8.74
N PRO A 35 -12.67 -4.28 8.60
CA PRO A 35 -11.78 -4.36 9.75
C PRO A 35 -11.72 -3.00 10.44
N THR A 36 -11.91 -3.01 11.76
CA THR A 36 -12.20 -1.80 12.56
C THR A 36 -11.10 -0.74 12.42
N GLU A 37 -9.86 -1.16 12.16
CA GLU A 37 -8.71 -0.29 11.87
C GLU A 37 -8.95 0.63 10.66
N PHE A 38 -9.59 0.14 9.59
CA PHE A 38 -9.85 0.94 8.39
C PHE A 38 -10.90 2.03 8.63
N ASP A 39 -11.89 1.76 9.48
CA ASP A 39 -12.95 2.72 9.80
C ASP A 39 -12.46 3.82 10.76
N ILE A 40 -11.64 3.44 11.76
CA ILE A 40 -10.98 4.39 12.67
C ILE A 40 -10.02 5.31 11.91
N ASN A 41 -9.24 4.78 10.95
CA ASN A 41 -8.32 5.58 10.16
C ASN A 41 -9.04 6.53 9.18
N LYS A 42 -10.20 6.12 8.64
CA LYS A 42 -11.02 6.99 7.79
C LYS A 42 -11.69 8.12 8.57
N SER A 43 -12.24 7.82 9.74
CA SER A 43 -12.86 8.83 10.62
C SER A 43 -11.86 9.88 11.11
N LYS A 44 -10.64 9.47 11.49
CA LYS A 44 -9.56 10.37 11.96
C LYS A 44 -8.73 11.02 10.85
N ARG A 45 -9.11 10.86 9.57
CA ARG A 45 -8.33 11.35 8.42
C ARG A 45 -8.08 12.86 8.47
N LYS A 46 -9.04 13.63 8.96
CA LYS A 46 -8.91 15.10 9.08
C LYS A 46 -7.84 15.47 10.11
N ASP A 47 -7.88 14.83 11.28
CA ASP A 47 -6.93 15.07 12.37
C ASP A 47 -5.52 14.66 11.96
N PHE A 48 -5.36 13.50 11.30
CA PHE A 48 -4.07 13.07 10.75
C PHE A 48 -3.48 14.08 9.76
N LYS A 49 -4.31 14.67 8.88
CA LYS A 49 -3.87 15.70 7.95
C LYS A 49 -3.41 16.98 8.68
N ASN A 50 -4.10 17.37 9.75
CA ASN A 50 -3.72 18.53 10.55
C ASN A 50 -2.41 18.30 11.31
N GLN A 51 -2.29 17.16 12.00
CA GLN A 51 -1.04 16.75 12.67
C GLN A 51 0.15 16.71 11.72
N ARG A 52 -0.06 16.22 10.49
CA ARG A 52 0.98 16.23 9.46
C ARG A 52 1.40 17.65 9.06
N LYS A 53 0.46 18.59 8.94
CA LYS A 53 0.78 20.00 8.63
C LYS A 53 1.58 20.64 9.77
N GLU A 54 1.14 20.42 11.01
CA GLU A 54 1.83 20.91 12.21
C GLU A 54 3.24 20.33 12.33
N TYR A 55 3.39 19.03 12.12
CA TYR A 55 4.69 18.37 12.10
C TYR A 55 5.64 18.99 11.06
N MET A 56 5.15 19.22 9.84
CA MET A 56 5.94 19.88 8.79
C MET A 56 6.33 21.30 9.19
N HIS A 57 5.41 22.09 9.75
CA HIS A 57 5.71 23.42 10.27
C HIS A 57 6.74 23.38 11.40
N MET A 58 6.62 22.41 12.32
CA MET A 58 7.56 22.22 13.43
C MET A 58 8.96 21.80 12.97
N MET A 59 9.06 20.99 11.92
CA MET A 59 10.33 20.60 11.29
C MET A 59 11.02 21.77 10.61
N HIS A 60 10.25 22.69 10.04
CA HIS A 60 10.75 23.86 9.33
C HIS A 60 10.72 25.12 10.21
N ARG A 61 10.78 24.97 11.55
CA ARG A 61 10.88 26.11 12.47
C ARG A 61 12.10 26.95 12.11
N SER A 62 11.86 28.18 11.72
CA SER A 62 12.85 29.18 11.33
C SER A 62 12.78 30.39 12.27
N HIS A 63 13.68 31.36 12.09
CA HIS A 63 13.61 32.63 12.80
C HIS A 63 12.25 33.32 12.51
N PRO A 64 11.68 34.11 13.44
CA PRO A 64 10.40 34.79 13.21
C PRO A 64 10.35 35.66 11.95
N ASP A 65 11.49 36.20 11.54
CA ASP A 65 11.63 37.02 10.33
C ASP A 65 11.77 36.20 9.04
N ASP A 66 12.05 34.89 9.18
CA ASP A 66 12.27 33.98 8.06
C ASP A 66 10.98 33.23 7.72
N ASN A 67 10.40 33.52 6.54
CA ASN A 67 9.28 32.76 6.00
C ASN A 67 9.79 31.62 5.10
N TRP A 68 10.01 30.45 5.71
CA TRP A 68 10.49 29.25 5.01
C TRP A 68 9.52 28.79 3.89
N GLU A 69 8.21 28.98 4.06
CA GLU A 69 7.21 28.59 3.05
C GLU A 69 7.38 29.41 1.78
N MET A 70 7.57 30.73 1.93
CA MET A 70 7.83 31.64 0.82
C MET A 70 9.16 31.33 0.13
N MET A 71 10.22 31.07 0.89
CA MET A 71 11.52 30.67 0.34
C MET A 71 11.42 29.36 -0.46
N ASN A 72 10.69 28.37 0.07
CA ASN A 72 10.48 27.09 -0.58
C ASN A 72 9.67 27.24 -1.87
N MET A 73 8.60 28.05 -1.84
CA MET A 73 7.80 28.38 -3.01
C MET A 73 8.66 29.05 -4.10
N LYS A 74 9.43 30.07 -3.73
CA LYS A 74 10.34 30.77 -4.65
C LYS A 74 11.35 29.80 -5.27
N THR A 75 11.95 28.94 -4.46
CA THR A 75 12.92 27.94 -4.92
C THR A 75 12.30 26.95 -5.90
N ARG A 76 11.08 26.47 -5.63
CA ARG A 76 10.35 25.57 -6.53
C ARG A 76 10.02 26.22 -7.86
N ASN A 77 9.58 27.49 -7.83
CA ASN A 77 9.29 28.25 -9.04
C ASN A 77 10.56 28.43 -9.88
N LEU A 78 11.67 28.87 -9.27
CA LEU A 78 12.96 29.03 -9.95
C LEU A 78 13.43 27.73 -10.63
N LYS A 79 13.34 26.59 -9.92
CA LYS A 79 13.70 25.28 -10.49
C LYS A 79 12.76 24.87 -11.64
N THR A 80 11.47 25.11 -11.48
CA THR A 80 10.46 24.79 -12.51
C THR A 80 10.68 25.62 -13.77
N ASP A 81 10.93 26.92 -13.61
CA ASP A 81 11.23 27.83 -14.72
C ASP A 81 12.53 27.46 -15.41
N ALA A 82 13.59 27.10 -14.68
CA ALA A 82 14.84 26.64 -15.26
C ALA A 82 14.64 25.40 -16.14
N VAL A 83 13.88 24.41 -15.67
CA VAL A 83 13.55 23.21 -16.44
C VAL A 83 12.68 23.55 -17.67
N ARG A 84 11.73 24.47 -17.52
CA ARG A 84 10.87 24.92 -18.62
C ARG A 84 11.70 25.61 -19.72
N GLN A 85 12.58 26.54 -19.35
CA GLN A 85 13.49 27.22 -20.27
C GLN A 85 14.43 26.24 -20.97
N LEU A 86 14.98 25.27 -20.25
CA LEU A 86 15.79 24.20 -20.83
C LEU A 86 15.00 23.42 -21.89
N ARG A 87 13.77 23.01 -21.59
CA ARG A 87 12.90 22.31 -22.55
C ARG A 87 12.59 23.16 -23.78
N GLU A 88 12.23 24.43 -23.59
CA GLU A 88 12.00 25.37 -24.70
C GLU A 88 13.24 25.48 -25.59
N THR A 89 14.44 25.56 -25.00
CA THR A 89 15.71 25.62 -25.73
C THR A 89 15.99 24.33 -26.52
N LEU A 90 15.76 23.17 -25.91
CA LEU A 90 15.93 21.86 -26.57
C LEU A 90 14.95 21.64 -27.72
N MET A 91 13.71 22.12 -27.56
CA MET A 91 12.68 22.07 -28.61
C MET A 91 13.04 22.98 -29.78
N ASN A 92 13.43 24.23 -29.49
CA ASN A 92 13.78 25.22 -30.51
C ASN A 92 15.06 24.85 -31.28
N SER A 93 16.03 24.23 -30.60
CA SER A 93 17.29 23.78 -31.21
C SER A 93 17.16 22.52 -32.09
N LYS A 94 15.96 21.91 -32.17
CA LYS A 94 15.70 20.63 -32.88
C LYS A 94 16.58 19.46 -32.43
N VAL A 95 17.23 19.57 -31.27
CA VAL A 95 17.99 18.49 -30.62
C VAL A 95 17.06 17.52 -29.92
N TRP A 96 15.83 17.96 -29.58
CA TRP A 96 14.79 17.09 -29.06
C TRP A 96 14.32 16.09 -30.12
N ASN A 97 14.80 14.85 -30.03
CA ASN A 97 14.37 13.73 -30.84
C ASN A 97 13.68 12.70 -29.91
N PRO A 98 12.40 12.35 -30.13
CA PRO A 98 11.69 11.33 -29.35
C PRO A 98 12.41 9.97 -29.30
N ASN A 99 13.21 9.67 -30.32
CA ASN A 99 14.01 8.45 -30.43
C ASN A 99 15.39 8.56 -29.78
N ASN A 100 15.88 9.78 -29.50
CA ASN A 100 17.16 10.05 -28.85
C ASN A 100 16.91 10.86 -27.57
N LYS A 101 16.63 10.13 -26.48
CA LYS A 101 16.42 10.72 -25.15
C LYS A 101 17.66 11.54 -24.75
N TYR A 102 17.45 12.79 -24.33
CA TYR A 102 18.49 13.60 -23.71
C TYR A 102 19.02 12.87 -22.47
N MET A 103 20.27 12.40 -22.51
CA MET A 103 20.94 11.80 -21.37
C MET A 103 21.49 12.92 -20.48
N GLU A 104 20.86 13.10 -19.33
CA GLU A 104 21.43 13.90 -18.26
C GLU A 104 22.50 13.07 -17.56
N ASN A 105 23.78 13.34 -17.86
CA ASN A 105 24.89 12.70 -17.18
C ASN A 105 25.02 13.28 -15.77
N ILE A 106 24.43 12.60 -14.79
CA ILE A 106 24.70 12.86 -13.38
C ILE A 106 26.15 12.42 -13.13
N SER A 107 26.98 13.30 -12.57
CA SER A 107 28.42 13.07 -12.36
C SER A 107 28.77 12.01 -11.31
N ARG A 108 27.83 11.14 -10.94
CA ARG A 108 27.92 10.28 -9.77
C ARG A 108 27.45 8.87 -10.12
N ASP A 109 28.33 7.90 -9.94
CA ASP A 109 27.94 6.50 -9.85
C ASP A 109 27.26 6.29 -8.49
N LEU A 110 25.93 6.29 -8.49
CA LEU A 110 25.13 6.07 -7.28
C LEU A 110 24.76 4.59 -7.18
N SER A 111 25.39 3.89 -6.23
CA SER A 111 24.98 2.54 -5.83
C SER A 111 24.00 2.61 -4.65
N GLY A 112 22.93 1.81 -4.69
CA GLY A 112 21.96 1.73 -3.60
C GLY A 112 20.93 0.64 -3.86
N TYR A 113 19.98 0.49 -2.94
CA TYR A 113 18.86 -0.44 -3.08
C TYR A 113 17.55 0.34 -3.25
N TRP A 114 16.72 -0.10 -4.20
CA TRP A 114 15.37 0.42 -4.33
C TRP A 114 14.48 -0.24 -3.28
N GLN A 115 13.92 0.59 -2.40
CA GLN A 115 12.86 0.16 -1.50
C GLN A 115 11.58 0.87 -1.92
N GLU A 116 10.59 0.10 -2.32
CA GLU A 116 9.28 0.65 -2.67
C GLU A 116 8.67 1.32 -1.43
N ARG A 117 8.24 2.58 -1.58
CA ARG A 117 7.57 3.36 -0.53
C ARG A 117 6.18 3.69 -1.02
N GLY A 118 5.19 2.91 -0.59
CA GLY A 118 3.80 3.03 -1.05
C GLY A 118 2.79 2.54 -0.01
N SER A 119 1.51 2.74 -0.30
CA SER A 119 0.41 2.12 0.43
C SER A 119 0.45 0.60 0.22
N ASN A 120 0.13 -0.22 1.23
CA ASN A 120 -0.08 -1.68 1.06
C ASN A 120 -1.21 -2.03 0.08
N ASN A 121 -1.88 -1.03 -0.49
CA ASN A 121 -2.75 -1.18 -1.64
C ASN A 121 -1.91 -0.92 -2.88
N LEU A 122 -1.50 -1.99 -3.58
CA LEU A 122 -0.99 -1.92 -4.95
C LEU A 122 -1.96 -1.08 -5.78
N ALA A 123 -1.50 0.09 -6.23
CA ALA A 123 -2.26 0.93 -7.13
C ALA A 123 -2.03 0.41 -8.55
N GLY A 124 -3.05 -0.18 -9.16
CA GLY A 124 -2.96 -0.75 -10.51
C GLY A 124 -4.12 -1.70 -10.77
N ARG A 125 -4.38 -1.99 -12.05
CA ARG A 125 -5.34 -3.02 -12.43
C ARG A 125 -4.60 -4.35 -12.60
N ILE A 126 -4.97 -5.34 -11.80
CA ILE A 126 -4.52 -6.72 -12.05
C ILE A 126 -5.22 -7.20 -13.33
N LEU A 127 -4.42 -7.60 -14.32
CA LEU A 127 -4.89 -8.14 -15.58
C LEU A 127 -5.30 -9.60 -15.43
N THR A 128 -4.46 -10.40 -14.77
CA THR A 128 -4.72 -11.82 -14.48
C THR A 128 -3.96 -12.27 -13.24
N ALA A 129 -4.40 -13.38 -12.64
CA ALA A 129 -3.70 -14.06 -11.56
C ALA A 129 -3.80 -15.58 -11.74
N ASP A 130 -2.77 -16.30 -11.32
CA ASP A 130 -2.72 -17.76 -11.35
C ASP A 130 -2.17 -18.34 -10.05
N ILE A 131 -2.61 -19.55 -9.70
CA ILE A 131 -2.28 -20.22 -8.43
C ILE A 131 -1.52 -21.51 -8.73
N ASP A 132 -0.28 -21.59 -8.23
CA ASP A 132 0.52 -22.80 -8.23
C ASP A 132 0.35 -23.54 -6.90
N TRP A 133 -0.50 -24.56 -6.91
CA TRP A 133 -0.77 -25.41 -5.74
C TRP A 133 0.42 -26.27 -5.32
N GLY A 134 1.35 -26.58 -6.23
CA GLY A 134 2.52 -27.41 -5.94
C GLY A 134 3.55 -26.67 -5.09
N ASN A 135 3.70 -25.38 -5.33
CA ASN A 135 4.64 -24.52 -4.61
C ASN A 135 3.97 -23.52 -3.65
N ASN A 136 2.64 -23.53 -3.57
CA ASN A 136 1.84 -22.63 -2.75
C ASN A 136 2.12 -21.13 -3.05
N PHE A 137 2.24 -20.81 -4.35
CA PHE A 137 2.47 -19.44 -4.83
C PHE A 137 1.27 -18.89 -5.59
N ILE A 138 1.13 -17.57 -5.56
CA ILE A 138 0.16 -16.82 -6.36
C ILE A 138 0.94 -15.84 -7.22
N TYR A 139 0.72 -15.90 -8.53
CA TYR A 139 1.32 -15.00 -9.50
C TYR A 139 0.27 -14.00 -9.98
N CYS A 140 0.64 -12.73 -10.07
CA CYS A 140 -0.23 -11.67 -10.56
C CYS A 140 0.46 -10.91 -11.69
N ALA A 141 -0.27 -10.62 -12.76
CA ALA A 141 0.17 -9.70 -13.81
C ALA A 141 -0.69 -8.44 -13.76
N SER A 142 -0.06 -7.26 -13.86
CA SER A 142 -0.72 -5.96 -13.91
C SER A 142 -0.48 -5.26 -15.25
N ASP A 143 -1.45 -4.45 -15.67
CA ASP A 143 -1.41 -3.57 -16.85
C ASP A 143 -0.77 -2.22 -16.51
#